data_AF-A0A7V7WHD0-F1
#
_entry.id   AF-A0A7V7WHD0-F1
#
_cell.length_a   1.000
_cell.length_b   1.000
_cell.length_c   1.000
_cell.angle_alpha   90.00
_cell.angle_beta   90.00
_cell.angle_gamma   90.00
#
_symmetry.space_group_name_H-M   'P 1'
#
loop_
_entity.id
_entity.type
_entity.pdbx_description
1 polymer ?
#
loop_
_entity_poly.entity_id
_entity_poly.type
_entity_poly.pdbx_seq_one_letter_code
_entity_poly.pdbx_strand_id
1 'polypeptide(L)'
;MQQKGNWSHEQGATGLALAVAHLNAALGPVLTAVQLAQAMRAGTVRHLSDNPVGAALVESLFVELSPELIVRCANDAGANLVQVERLYQESLEHAMPPAHAWEKARAHLL
;
A
#
# COMPACT_ATOMS: atom_id res chain seq x y z
N MET A 1 35.22 -32.59 3.25
CA MET A 1 35.30 -31.13 2.99
C MET A 1 33.87 -30.62 2.86
N GLN A 2 33.41 -29.89 3.87
CA GLN A 2 32.10 -29.22 3.94
C GLN A 2 32.35 -27.72 3.79
N GLN A 3 31.60 -27.05 2.90
CA GLN A 3 31.26 -25.62 2.83
C GLN A 3 30.81 -25.29 1.38
N LYS A 4 29.74 -24.56 1.09
CA LYS A 4 29.01 -23.52 1.82
C LYS A 4 27.52 -23.58 1.46
N GLY A 5 26.67 -23.44 2.47
CA GLY A 5 25.25 -23.12 2.29
C GLY A 5 25.11 -21.75 1.62
N ASN A 6 24.34 -21.73 0.55
CA ASN A 6 23.91 -20.51 -0.14
C ASN A 6 22.78 -19.89 0.69
N TRP A 7 23.14 -19.08 1.69
CA TRP A 7 22.19 -18.27 2.43
C TRP A 7 21.73 -17.12 1.53
N SER A 8 20.69 -17.37 0.74
CA SER A 8 19.92 -16.31 0.11
C SER A 8 19.44 -15.37 1.20
N HIS A 9 19.74 -14.07 1.06
CA HIS A 9 19.32 -12.98 1.92
C HIS A 9 17.98 -13.25 2.61
N GLU A 10 17.97 -13.20 3.95
CA GLU A 10 16.74 -12.95 4.71
C GLU A 10 16.22 -11.57 4.30
N GLN A 11 15.41 -11.56 3.22
CA GLN A 11 14.66 -10.39 2.79
C GLN A 11 13.59 -10.16 3.85
N GLY A 12 13.82 -9.19 4.74
CA GLY A 12 12.76 -8.68 5.59
C GLY A 12 11.54 -8.37 4.73
N ALA A 13 10.34 -8.74 5.19
CA ALA A 13 9.11 -8.57 4.41
C ALA A 13 9.03 -7.12 3.87
N THR A 14 8.75 -7.00 2.56
CA THR A 14 8.55 -5.70 1.92
C THR A 14 7.41 -4.95 2.62
N GLY A 15 7.42 -3.62 2.58
CA GLY A 15 6.31 -2.81 3.05
C GLY A 15 4.99 -3.25 2.42
N LEU A 16 5.00 -3.53 1.12
CA LEU A 16 3.84 -4.07 0.39
C LEU A 16 3.33 -5.40 0.97
N ALA A 17 4.21 -6.34 1.31
CA ALA A 17 3.81 -7.62 1.90
C ALA A 17 3.19 -7.44 3.29
N LEU A 18 3.75 -6.55 4.10
CA LEU A 18 3.21 -6.21 5.42
C LEU A 18 1.85 -5.52 5.32
N ALA A 19 1.73 -4.53 4.43
CA ALA A 19 0.49 -3.81 4.20
C ALA A 19 -0.64 -4.74 3.75
N VAL A 20 -0.37 -5.61 2.76
CA VAL A 20 -1.38 -6.54 2.26
C VAL A 20 -1.75 -7.60 3.29
N ALA A 21 -0.80 -8.09 4.09
CA ALA A 21 -1.11 -9.00 5.19
C ALA A 21 -2.04 -8.36 6.23
N HIS A 22 -1.81 -7.08 6.58
CA HIS A 22 -2.68 -6.31 7.48
C HIS A 22 -4.07 -6.09 6.89
N LEU A 23 -4.15 -5.55 5.67
CA LEU A 23 -5.42 -5.21 5.02
C LEU A 23 -6.32 -6.44 4.79
N ASN A 24 -5.71 -7.59 4.49
CA ASN A 24 -6.43 -8.85 4.31
C ASN A 24 -6.80 -9.56 5.61
N ALA A 25 -6.31 -9.13 6.78
CA ALA A 25 -6.35 -9.91 8.01
C ALA A 25 -7.77 -10.37 8.40
N ALA A 26 -8.79 -9.54 8.15
CA ALA A 26 -10.18 -9.83 8.47
C ALA A 26 -10.96 -10.54 7.34
N LEU A 27 -10.45 -10.53 6.11
CA LEU A 27 -11.21 -10.95 4.91
C LEU A 27 -10.58 -12.13 4.15
N GLY A 28 -9.38 -12.55 4.52
CA GLY A 28 -8.59 -13.50 3.74
C GLY A 28 -7.91 -12.84 2.52
N PRO A 29 -7.31 -13.62 1.60
CA PRO A 29 -6.41 -13.10 0.57
C PRO A 29 -7.15 -12.42 -0.60
N VAL A 30 -7.77 -11.27 -0.35
CA VAL A 30 -8.56 -10.51 -1.34
C VAL A 30 -7.68 -9.59 -2.19
N LEU A 31 -6.71 -8.93 -1.56
CA LEU A 31 -5.77 -8.03 -2.21
C LEU A 31 -4.39 -8.68 -2.32
N THR A 32 -3.69 -8.50 -3.44
CA THR A 32 -2.29 -8.95 -3.60
C THR A 32 -1.32 -7.76 -3.53
N ALA A 33 -0.06 -8.03 -3.20
CA ALA A 33 0.99 -7.01 -3.21
C ALA A 33 1.18 -6.38 -4.60
N VAL A 34 0.93 -7.14 -5.67
CA VAL A 34 0.99 -6.65 -7.05
C VAL A 34 -0.12 -5.64 -7.33
N GLN A 35 -1.36 -5.94 -6.91
CA GLN A 35 -2.51 -5.04 -7.07
C GLN A 35 -2.31 -3.76 -6.25
N LEU A 36 -1.84 -3.86 -5.00
CA LEU A 36 -1.52 -2.68 -4.19
C LEU A 36 -0.46 -1.81 -4.87
N ALA A 37 0.63 -2.43 -5.34
CA ALA A 37 1.68 -1.69 -6.05
C ALA A 37 1.19 -1.05 -7.35
N GLN A 38 0.29 -1.71 -8.08
CA GLN A 38 -0.34 -1.15 -9.28
C GLN A 38 -1.21 0.07 -8.95
N ALA A 39 -2.02 0.00 -7.90
CA ALA A 39 -2.83 1.14 -7.45
C ALA A 39 -1.98 2.33 -7.03
N MET A 40 -0.91 2.10 -6.27
CA MET A 40 0.00 3.16 -5.84
C MET A 40 0.72 3.82 -7.04
N ARG A 41 1.17 3.05 -8.03
CA ARG A 41 1.79 3.62 -9.25
C ARG A 41 0.79 4.35 -10.14
N ALA A 42 -0.43 3.82 -10.25
CA ALA A 42 -1.48 4.45 -11.04
C ALA A 42 -2.01 5.72 -10.35
N GLY A 43 -1.90 5.79 -9.02
CA GLY A 43 -2.56 6.79 -8.19
C GLY A 43 -4.08 6.64 -8.23
N THR A 44 -4.57 5.41 -8.44
CA THR A 44 -6.00 5.12 -8.54
C THR A 44 -6.32 3.62 -8.39
N VAL A 45 -7.51 3.30 -7.88
CA VAL A 45 -8.03 1.92 -7.82
C VAL A 45 -8.84 1.49 -9.04
N ARG A 46 -9.04 2.34 -10.05
CA ARG A 46 -9.94 2.07 -11.20
C ARG A 46 -9.67 0.76 -11.95
N HIS A 47 -8.44 0.26 -11.94
CA HIS A 47 -8.06 -1.03 -12.55
C HIS A 47 -8.54 -2.25 -11.74
N LEU A 48 -9.10 -2.04 -10.54
CA LEU A 48 -9.70 -3.05 -9.68
C LEU A 48 -11.24 -3.06 -9.77
N SER A 49 -11.83 -2.57 -10.88
CA SER A 49 -13.29 -2.52 -11.06
C SER A 49 -13.98 -3.87 -10.85
N ASP A 50 -13.31 -4.97 -11.20
CA ASP A 50 -13.82 -6.34 -11.04
C ASP A 50 -13.55 -6.92 -9.64
N ASN A 51 -12.89 -6.17 -8.77
CA ASN A 51 -12.58 -6.52 -7.37
C ASN A 51 -12.90 -5.34 -6.43
N PRO A 52 -14.20 -5.04 -6.19
CA PRO A 52 -14.60 -3.89 -5.37
C PRO A 52 -14.14 -3.97 -3.92
N VAL A 53 -14.03 -5.19 -3.35
CA VAL A 53 -13.50 -5.38 -1.99
C VAL A 53 -12.00 -5.05 -1.95
N GLY A 54 -11.24 -5.48 -2.96
CA GLY A 54 -9.83 -5.11 -3.09
C GLY A 54 -9.61 -3.61 -3.27
N ALA A 55 -10.47 -2.93 -4.04
CA ALA A 55 -10.44 -1.47 -4.18
C ALA A 55 -10.65 -0.77 -2.83
N ALA A 56 -11.69 -1.17 -2.07
CA ALA A 56 -11.97 -0.63 -0.75
C ALA A 56 -10.81 -0.85 0.25
N LEU A 57 -10.14 -2.01 0.18
CA LEU A 57 -8.93 -2.28 0.99
C LEU A 57 -7.76 -1.38 0.61
N VAL A 58 -7.58 -1.05 -0.66
CA VAL A 58 -6.54 -0.10 -1.07
C VAL A 58 -6.88 1.33 -0.59
N GLU A 59 -8.14 1.72 -0.66
CA GLU A 59 -8.59 3.05 -0.20
C GLU A 59 -8.48 3.23 1.32
N SER A 60 -8.69 2.15 2.09
CA SER A 60 -8.55 2.18 3.55
C SER A 60 -7.11 2.28 4.05
N LEU A 61 -6.12 2.08 3.17
CA LEU A 61 -4.69 2.16 3.47
C LEU A 61 -4.31 3.38 4.31
N PHE A 62 -4.86 4.56 4.01
CA PHE A 62 -4.50 5.80 4.69
C PHE A 62 -5.01 5.88 6.14
N VAL A 63 -6.09 5.16 6.44
CA VAL A 63 -6.69 5.09 7.77
C VAL A 63 -6.02 3.98 8.60
N GLU A 64 -5.71 2.87 7.94
CA GLU A 64 -5.22 1.64 8.58
C GLU A 64 -3.70 1.63 8.82
N LEU A 65 -2.92 2.29 7.96
CA LEU A 65 -1.46 2.21 7.99
C LEU A 65 -0.83 3.52 8.44
N SER A 66 0.35 3.42 9.07
CA SER A 66 1.14 4.61 9.40
C SER A 66 1.69 5.27 8.12
N PRO A 67 1.88 6.60 8.10
CA PRO A 67 2.47 7.30 6.96
C PRO A 67 3.82 6.73 6.54
N GLU A 68 4.65 6.30 7.49
CA GLU A 68 5.98 5.71 7.22
C GLU A 68 5.85 4.39 6.46
N LEU A 69 4.87 3.55 6.82
CA LEU A 69 4.62 2.30 6.09
C LEU A 69 4.05 2.59 4.70
N ILE A 70 3.18 3.58 4.55
CA ILE A 70 2.66 4.00 3.24
C ILE A 70 3.80 4.47 2.33
N VAL A 71 4.70 5.33 2.83
CA VAL A 71 5.89 5.79 2.09
C VAL A 71 6.80 4.62 1.71
N ARG A 72 7.01 3.66 2.63
CA ARG A 72 7.76 2.44 2.33
C ARG A 72 7.10 1.62 1.22
N CYS A 73 5.78 1.44 1.27
CA CYS A 73 5.04 0.75 0.21
C CYS A 73 5.16 1.47 -1.13
N ALA A 74 5.14 2.81 -1.14
CA ALA A 74 5.32 3.60 -2.36
C ALA A 74 6.69 3.36 -2.99
N ASN A 75 7.75 3.39 -2.16
CA ASN A 75 9.11 3.11 -2.59
C ASN A 75 9.24 1.68 -3.15
N ASP A 76 8.70 0.69 -2.45
CA ASP A 76 8.70 -0.71 -2.91
C ASP A 76 7.92 -0.89 -4.23
N ALA A 77 6.84 -0.11 -4.42
CA ALA A 77 6.04 -0.13 -5.63
C ALA A 77 6.66 0.63 -6.81
N GLY A 78 7.72 1.42 -6.59
CA GLY A 78 8.25 2.36 -7.59
C GLY A 78 7.26 3.50 -7.88
N ALA A 79 6.41 3.85 -6.93
CA ALA A 79 5.48 4.97 -7.00
C ALA A 79 6.10 6.22 -6.36
N ASN A 80 5.75 7.40 -6.87
CA ASN A 80 6.09 8.67 -6.24
C ASN A 80 4.93 9.18 -5.36
N LEU A 81 5.22 10.11 -4.46
CA LEU A 81 4.22 10.62 -3.51
C LEU A 81 3.07 11.40 -4.16
N VAL A 82 3.26 11.97 -5.35
CA VAL A 82 2.18 12.62 -6.11
C VAL A 82 1.14 11.60 -6.56
N GLN A 83 1.57 10.39 -6.95
CA GLN A 83 0.64 9.31 -7.29
C GLN A 83 -0.10 8.81 -6.04
N VAL A 84 0.61 8.65 -4.93
CA VAL A 84 0.00 8.25 -3.65
C VAL A 84 -1.01 9.30 -3.16
N GLU A 85 -0.71 10.58 -3.31
CA GLU A 85 -1.66 11.64 -2.96
C GLU A 85 -2.90 11.63 -3.86
N ARG A 86 -2.77 11.34 -5.16
CA ARG A 86 -3.96 11.15 -6.03
C ARG A 86 -4.83 9.99 -5.58
N LEU A 87 -4.22 8.89 -5.15
CA LEU A 87 -4.94 7.76 -4.58
C LEU A 87 -5.66 8.15 -3.27
N TYR A 88 -5.05 9.00 -2.44
CA TYR A 88 -5.70 9.54 -1.24
C TYR A 88 -6.89 10.44 -1.58
N GLN A 89 -6.75 11.32 -2.56
CA GLN A 89 -7.85 12.18 -2.99
C GLN A 89 -9.01 11.34 -3.57
N GLU A 90 -8.73 10.31 -4.37
CA GLU A 90 -9.75 9.39 -4.85
C GLU A 90 -10.44 8.66 -3.69
N SER A 91 -9.72 8.25 -2.64
CA SER A 91 -10.36 7.61 -1.48
C SER A 91 -11.32 8.54 -0.73
N LEU A 92 -11.01 9.85 -0.65
CA LEU A 92 -11.92 10.85 -0.09
C LEU A 92 -13.17 11.05 -0.98
N GLU A 93 -13.01 11.05 -2.31
CA GLU A 93 -14.13 11.08 -3.25
C GLU A 93 -15.04 9.85 -3.09
N HIS A 94 -14.48 8.71 -2.70
CA HIS A 94 -15.20 7.48 -2.37
C HIS A 94 -15.65 7.41 -0.89
N ALA A 95 -15.68 8.55 -0.20
CA ALA A 95 -16.20 8.72 1.15
C ALA A 95 -15.42 7.98 2.26
N MET A 96 -14.14 7.66 2.04
CA MET A 96 -13.25 7.30 3.14
C MET A 96 -13.07 8.49 4.10
N PRO A 97 -12.97 8.24 5.42
CA PRO A 97 -12.75 9.32 6.36
C PRO A 97 -11.37 9.96 6.17
N PRO A 98 -11.20 11.25 6.53
CA PRO A 98 -9.89 11.89 6.54
C PRO A 98 -8.88 11.13 7.41
N ALA A 99 -7.67 10.98 6.89
CA ALA A 99 -6.59 10.25 7.54
C ALA A 99 -5.62 11.23 8.20
N HIS A 100 -5.98 11.77 9.37
CA HIS A 100 -5.23 12.87 9.99
C HIS A 100 -3.72 12.63 10.13
N ALA A 101 -3.30 11.38 10.38
CA ALA A 101 -1.88 11.03 10.42
C ALA A 101 -1.19 11.23 9.05
N TRP A 102 -1.82 10.75 7.97
CA TRP A 102 -1.36 10.97 6.60
C TRP A 102 -1.39 12.47 6.23
N GLU A 103 -2.50 13.15 6.53
CA GLU A 103 -2.66 14.57 6.19
C GLU A 103 -1.62 15.47 6.86
N LYS A 104 -1.23 15.14 8.09
CA LYS A 104 -0.15 15.82 8.80
C LYS A 104 1.21 15.50 8.19
N ALA A 105 1.45 14.24 7.84
CA ALA A 105 2.73 13.81 7.26
C ALA A 105 2.95 14.41 5.86
N ARG A 106 1.93 14.43 5.00
CA ARG A 106 2.06 14.95 3.62
C ARG A 106 2.50 16.41 3.57
N ALA A 107 2.15 17.22 4.58
CA ALA A 107 2.58 18.62 4.67
C ALA A 107 4.10 18.80 4.81
N HIS A 108 4.82 17.74 5.15
CA HIS A 108 6.28 17.70 5.25
C HIS A 108 6.93 16.87 4.14
N LEU A 109 6.14 16.12 3.36
CA LEU A 109 6.63 15.17 2.36
C LEU A 109 6.38 15.63 0.91
N LEU A 110 5.38 16.48 0.69
CA LEU A 110 4.99 17.08 -0.59
C LEU A 110 5.28 18.58 -0.58
#